data_AF-A0A351MHJ8-F1
#
_entry.id   AF-A0A351MHJ8-F1
#
_cell.length_a   1.000
_cell.length_b   1.000
_cell.length_c   1.000
_cell.angle_alpha   90.00
_cell.angle_beta   90.00
_cell.angle_gamma   90.00
#
_symmetry.space_group_name_H-M   'P 1'
#
loop_
_entity.id
_entity.type
_entity.pdbx_description
1 polymer ?
#
loop_
_entity_poly.entity_id
_entity_poly.type
_entity_poly.pdbx_seq_one_letter_code
_entity_poly.pdbx_strand_id
1 'polypeptide(L)'
;MAQIKLKDAAGATLGELELADAIFAAPVRADLVHAAVVAQLAAKRTGTHSTLDRGQVSGGGRKPYRQKGTGRARQGSIRAPQWTGGGVIFGPTPRSYAQKLPRKVRQAALRSAWSDHVASGTLLAVEDWGVAEPKTRLMAATLRELLRETAEAVAESMPAAAVRAEGDTRPQRRARRRQHVLLLLGPDDLELKRAVANLDELRFDLGEKKTVIYAVQANTAPYASVYDLVWADVVVASANALARVSAEYGAQEEEA
;
A
#
# COMPACT_ATOMS: atom_id res chain seq x y z
N MET A 1 5.49 5.09 27.91
CA MET A 1 4.59 4.09 27.34
C MET A 1 3.51 4.81 26.58
N ALA A 2 3.51 4.66 25.25
CA ALA A 2 2.44 5.14 24.40
C ALA A 2 1.14 4.43 24.78
N GLN A 3 0.08 5.19 24.97
CA GLN A 3 -1.24 4.68 25.33
C GLN A 3 -2.19 4.92 24.17
N ILE A 4 -3.00 3.92 23.84
CA ILE A 4 -4.09 4.06 22.86
C ILE A 4 -5.40 3.59 23.48
N LYS A 5 -6.52 4.16 23.02
CA LYS A 5 -7.84 3.77 23.49
C LYS A 5 -8.18 2.37 22.99
N LEU A 6 -8.56 1.49 23.90
CA LEU A 6 -9.09 0.16 23.60
C LEU A 6 -10.60 0.26 23.41
N LYS A 7 -11.08 -0.21 22.26
CA LYS A 7 -12.50 -0.21 21.90
C LYS A 7 -13.07 -1.63 21.86
N ASP A 8 -14.36 -1.73 22.15
CA ASP A 8 -15.17 -2.92 21.88
C ASP A 8 -15.63 -2.93 20.41
N ALA A 9 -16.13 -4.07 19.93
CA ALA A 9 -16.76 -4.24 18.61
C ALA A 9 -17.92 -3.25 18.36
N ALA A 10 -18.58 -2.78 19.42
CA ALA A 10 -19.63 -1.77 19.37
C ALA A 10 -19.11 -0.32 19.28
N GLY A 11 -17.80 -0.10 19.35
CA GLY A 11 -17.17 1.23 19.34
C GLY A 11 -17.07 1.90 20.71
N ALA A 12 -17.59 1.27 21.78
CA ALA A 12 -17.45 1.77 23.15
C ALA A 12 -15.98 1.69 23.62
N THR A 13 -15.52 2.69 24.36
CA THR A 13 -14.17 2.68 24.94
C THR A 13 -14.17 1.82 26.21
N LEU A 14 -13.42 0.71 26.20
CA LEU A 14 -13.29 -0.22 27.32
C LEU A 14 -12.16 0.19 28.28
N GLY A 15 -11.13 0.85 27.77
CA GLY A 15 -9.98 1.29 28.55
C GLY A 15 -8.83 1.82 27.71
N GLU A 16 -7.62 1.77 28.25
CA GLU A 16 -6.39 2.15 27.57
C GLU A 16 -5.48 0.91 27.44
N LEU A 17 -4.87 0.75 26.27
CA LEU A 17 -3.88 -0.28 25.99
C LEU A 17 -2.48 0.36 26.01
N GLU A 18 -1.61 -0.19 26.85
CA GLU A 18 -0.21 0.21 26.89
C GLU A 18 0.58 -0.47 25.77
N LEU A 19 1.32 0.33 25.01
CA LEU A 19 2.13 -0.12 23.89
C LEU A 19 3.62 0.04 24.17
N ALA A 20 4.43 -0.81 23.54
CA ALA A 20 5.88 -0.74 23.64
C ALA A 20 6.45 0.52 22.97
N ASP A 21 7.04 1.41 23.76
CA ASP A 21 7.64 2.68 23.30
C ASP A 21 8.66 2.49 22.18
N ALA A 22 9.41 1.38 22.21
CA ALA A 22 10.44 1.08 21.22
C ALA A 22 9.93 1.02 19.77
N ILE A 23 8.63 0.78 19.56
CA ILE A 23 8.01 0.66 18.23
C ILE A 23 7.03 1.79 17.97
N PHE A 24 6.25 2.14 18.98
CA PHE A 24 5.10 3.05 18.86
C PHE A 24 5.42 4.49 19.30
N ALA A 25 6.59 4.73 19.90
CA ALA A 25 7.10 6.05 20.27
C ALA A 25 8.52 6.31 19.75
N ALA A 26 8.89 5.66 18.65
CA ALA A 26 10.18 5.87 17.99
C ALA A 26 10.21 7.21 17.22
N PRO A 27 11.38 7.84 17.05
CA PRO A 27 11.49 9.07 16.28
C PRO A 27 11.08 8.84 14.82
N VAL A 28 10.10 9.61 14.34
CA VAL A 28 9.57 9.49 12.98
C VAL A 28 10.60 9.98 11.97
N ARG A 29 11.08 9.07 11.13
CA ARG A 29 12.10 9.33 10.10
C ARG A 29 11.52 9.20 8.69
N ALA A 30 11.02 10.32 8.15
CA ALA A 30 10.39 10.37 6.83
C ALA A 30 11.32 9.94 5.69
N ASP A 31 12.63 10.18 5.81
CA ASP A 31 13.67 9.75 4.86
C ASP A 31 13.71 8.23 4.70
N LEU A 32 13.70 7.50 5.82
CA LEU A 32 13.75 6.04 5.83
C LEU A 32 12.43 5.43 5.37
N VAL A 33 11.30 6.03 5.77
CA VAL A 33 9.96 5.63 5.34
C VAL A 33 9.85 5.74 3.81
N HIS A 34 10.23 6.89 3.24
CA HIS A 34 10.22 7.09 1.79
C HIS A 34 11.12 6.09 1.06
N ALA A 35 12.35 5.87 1.53
CA ALA A 35 13.25 4.90 0.93
C ALA A 35 12.67 3.47 0.94
N ALA A 36 12.03 3.07 2.04
CA ALA A 36 11.36 1.78 2.16
C ALA A 36 10.18 1.64 1.18
N VAL A 37 9.33 2.66 1.08
CA VAL A 37 8.19 2.69 0.16
C VAL A 37 8.65 2.61 -1.30
N VAL A 38 9.65 3.39 -1.69
CA VAL A 38 10.20 3.38 -3.06
C VAL A 38 10.76 2.01 -3.42
N ALA A 39 11.51 1.37 -2.51
CA ALA A 39 12.06 0.04 -2.75
C ALA A 39 10.96 -1.03 -2.86
N GLN A 40 9.91 -0.97 -2.04
CA GLN A 40 8.77 -1.87 -2.12
C GLN A 40 8.00 -1.70 -3.42
N LEU A 41 7.75 -0.46 -3.85
CA LEU A 41 7.12 -0.16 -5.13
C LEU A 41 7.97 -0.60 -6.33
N ALA A 42 9.29 -0.44 -6.24
CA ALA A 42 10.20 -0.90 -7.28
C ALA A 42 10.21 -2.44 -7.39
N ALA A 43 10.19 -3.15 -6.26
CA ALA A 43 10.14 -4.61 -6.21
C ALA A 43 8.83 -5.21 -6.77
N LYS A 44 7.71 -4.46 -6.71
CA LYS A 44 6.43 -4.87 -7.33
C LYS A 44 6.46 -4.86 -8.87
N ARG A 45 7.50 -4.29 -9.51
CA ARG A 45 7.60 -4.22 -10.98
C ARG A 45 8.20 -5.50 -11.55
N THR A 46 7.52 -6.12 -12.51
CA THR A 46 7.96 -7.37 -13.16
C THR A 46 9.08 -7.17 -14.18
N GLY A 47 9.15 -6.02 -14.85
CA GLY A 47 10.23 -5.71 -15.80
C GLY A 47 10.23 -6.54 -17.08
N THR A 48 9.05 -6.86 -17.62
CA THR A 48 8.85 -7.71 -18.81
C THR A 48 9.10 -7.00 -20.15
N HIS A 49 9.48 -5.73 -20.14
CA HIS A 49 9.74 -4.97 -21.36
C HIS A 49 10.99 -5.50 -22.06
N SER A 50 10.84 -5.97 -23.30
CA SER A 50 11.91 -6.56 -24.08
C SER A 50 11.78 -6.18 -25.55
N THR A 51 12.91 -5.97 -26.20
CA THR A 51 13.05 -5.86 -27.66
C THR A 51 14.13 -6.79 -28.16
N LEU A 52 14.03 -7.20 -29.43
CA LEU A 52 15.07 -8.02 -30.05
C LEU A 52 16.24 -7.15 -30.51
N ASP A 53 17.41 -7.41 -29.94
CA ASP A 53 18.66 -6.82 -30.41
C ASP A 53 19.08 -7.44 -31.75
N ARG A 54 20.03 -6.80 -32.44
CA ARG A 54 20.59 -7.31 -33.71
C ARG A 54 21.16 -8.74 -33.62
N GLY A 55 21.48 -9.23 -32.42
CA GLY A 55 21.95 -10.60 -32.19
C GLY A 55 20.82 -11.62 -32.05
N GLN A 56 19.62 -11.17 -31.65
CA GLN A 56 18.45 -12.00 -31.36
C GLN A 56 17.48 -12.06 -32.55
N VAL A 57 17.52 -11.05 -33.44
CA VAL A 57 16.75 -11.06 -34.69
C VAL A 57 17.23 -12.18 -35.63
N SER A 58 16.30 -12.87 -36.28
CA SER A 58 16.59 -13.98 -37.19
C SER A 58 17.25 -13.51 -38.51
N GLY A 59 18.03 -14.40 -39.15
CA GLY A 59 18.62 -14.21 -40.50
C GLY A 59 19.84 -13.30 -40.55
N GLY A 60 20.96 -13.63 -41.21
CA GLY A 60 22.18 -12.80 -41.14
C GLY A 60 23.49 -13.55 -41.35
N GLY A 61 23.42 -14.79 -41.84
CA GLY A 61 24.59 -15.63 -42.14
C GLY A 61 25.24 -15.35 -43.48
N ARG A 62 24.54 -14.70 -44.43
CA ARG A 62 25.10 -14.28 -45.72
C ARG A 62 25.10 -12.76 -45.82
N LYS A 63 26.24 -12.21 -46.25
CA LYS A 63 26.37 -10.79 -46.53
C LYS A 63 25.32 -10.35 -47.57
N PRO A 64 24.60 -9.23 -47.36
CA PRO A 64 23.50 -8.84 -48.25
C PRO A 64 23.91 -8.68 -49.72
N TYR A 65 25.12 -8.15 -49.95
CA TYR A 65 25.70 -7.98 -51.29
C TYR A 65 27.23 -7.83 -51.25
N ARG A 66 27.88 -7.89 -52.42
CA ARG A 66 29.33 -7.72 -52.58
C ARG A 66 29.79 -6.35 -52.04
N GLN A 67 31.01 -6.28 -51.50
CA GLN A 67 31.53 -5.08 -50.83
C GLN A 67 31.71 -3.87 -51.77
N LYS A 68 31.90 -4.12 -53.07
CA LYS A 68 32.14 -3.11 -54.11
C LYS A 68 31.36 -3.50 -55.37
N GLY A 69 31.11 -2.53 -56.25
CA GLY A 69 30.51 -2.76 -57.58
C GLY A 69 28.97 -2.77 -57.62
N THR A 70 28.28 -2.47 -56.52
CA THR A 70 26.81 -2.48 -56.43
C THR A 70 26.17 -1.09 -56.34
N GLY A 71 26.96 -0.01 -56.20
CA GLY A 71 26.46 1.37 -56.04
C GLY A 71 25.72 1.63 -54.71
N ARG A 72 25.59 0.63 -53.83
CA ARG A 72 24.92 0.73 -52.53
C ARG A 72 25.92 1.01 -51.40
N ALA A 73 25.41 1.57 -50.29
CA ALA A 73 26.18 1.75 -49.07
C ALA A 73 26.78 0.42 -48.59
N ARG A 74 27.94 0.42 -47.92
CA ARG A 74 28.55 -0.84 -47.44
C ARG A 74 27.71 -1.44 -46.32
N GLN A 75 27.36 -2.72 -46.42
CA GLN A 75 26.51 -3.41 -45.44
C GLN A 75 27.11 -4.75 -44.99
N GLY A 76 27.07 -4.99 -43.68
CA GLY A 76 27.59 -6.20 -43.05
C GLY A 76 26.54 -7.28 -42.81
N SER A 77 25.31 -6.89 -42.48
CA SER A 77 24.21 -7.82 -42.16
C SER A 77 22.86 -7.16 -42.42
N ILE A 78 21.84 -7.96 -42.73
CA ILE A 78 20.43 -7.52 -42.81
C ILE A 78 19.80 -7.27 -41.42
N ARG A 79 20.42 -7.77 -40.32
CA ARG A 79 19.93 -7.54 -38.94
C ARG A 79 20.19 -6.12 -38.42
N ALA A 80 20.85 -5.30 -39.22
CA ALA A 80 21.26 -3.99 -38.78
C ALA A 80 20.02 -3.07 -38.61
N PRO A 81 20.01 -2.19 -37.60
CA PRO A 81 18.83 -1.43 -37.17
C PRO A 81 18.25 -0.50 -38.22
N GLN A 82 19.06 -0.08 -39.20
CA GLN A 82 18.61 0.74 -40.32
C GLN A 82 17.76 -0.04 -41.35
N TRP A 83 17.72 -1.37 -41.28
CA TRP A 83 16.91 -2.21 -42.16
C TRP A 83 15.54 -2.50 -41.53
N THR A 84 14.51 -2.61 -42.37
CA THR A 84 13.18 -3.06 -41.94
C THR A 84 13.26 -4.48 -41.39
N GLY A 85 12.80 -4.69 -40.16
CA GLY A 85 12.92 -5.97 -39.46
C GLY A 85 14.31 -6.24 -38.87
N GLY A 86 15.21 -5.25 -38.87
CA GLY A 86 16.47 -5.30 -38.11
C GLY A 86 16.25 -5.16 -36.60
N GLY A 87 17.31 -5.39 -35.82
CA GLY A 87 17.24 -5.27 -34.36
C GLY A 87 17.09 -3.83 -33.87
N VAL A 88 16.54 -3.65 -32.68
CA VAL A 88 16.40 -2.34 -32.03
C VAL A 88 17.71 -1.99 -31.28
N ILE A 89 18.18 -0.74 -31.30
CA ILE A 89 19.45 -0.33 -30.64
C ILE A 89 19.22 0.10 -29.19
N PHE A 90 18.27 1.00 -28.95
CA PHE A 90 17.99 1.59 -27.64
C PHE A 90 16.64 1.13 -27.10
N GLY A 91 16.34 -0.16 -27.30
CA GLY A 91 15.11 -0.76 -26.83
C GLY A 91 15.24 -1.21 -25.37
N PRO A 92 14.11 -1.36 -24.65
CA PRO A 92 14.12 -1.85 -23.29
C PRO A 92 14.61 -3.30 -23.23
N THR A 93 15.46 -3.61 -22.24
CA THR A 93 15.87 -4.96 -21.90
C THR A 93 15.25 -5.39 -20.57
N PRO A 94 14.83 -6.66 -20.42
CA PRO A 94 14.32 -7.16 -19.16
C PRO A 94 15.35 -7.00 -18.05
N ARG A 95 14.93 -6.39 -16.94
CA ARG A 95 15.81 -6.13 -15.79
C ARG A 95 15.03 -6.19 -14.49
N SER A 96 15.75 -6.50 -13.41
CA SER A 96 15.20 -6.37 -12.06
C SER A 96 15.16 -4.90 -11.64
N TYR A 97 14.07 -4.50 -10.99
CA TYR A 97 13.91 -3.19 -10.35
C TYR A 97 14.13 -3.25 -8.83
N ALA A 98 14.45 -4.43 -8.28
CA ALA A 98 14.59 -4.62 -6.85
C ALA A 98 15.75 -3.76 -6.30
N GLN A 99 15.46 -2.98 -5.25
CA GLN A 99 16.44 -2.19 -4.53
C GLN A 99 16.70 -2.85 -3.17
N LYS A 100 17.96 -3.19 -2.89
CA LYS A 100 18.33 -3.81 -1.62
C LYS A 100 18.39 -2.76 -0.51
N LEU A 101 17.57 -2.92 0.52
CA LEU A 101 17.62 -2.12 1.74
C LEU A 101 18.20 -2.91 2.92
N PRO A 102 19.09 -2.31 3.73
CA PRO A 102 19.55 -2.91 4.97
C PRO A 102 18.38 -3.26 5.91
N ARG A 103 18.54 -4.33 6.70
CA ARG A 103 17.50 -4.77 7.66
C ARG A 103 17.16 -3.67 8.69
N LYS A 104 18.19 -3.01 9.23
CA LYS A 104 18.03 -1.90 10.20
C LYS A 104 17.20 -0.75 9.63
N VAL A 105 17.42 -0.38 8.36
CA VAL A 105 16.64 0.67 7.68
C VAL A 105 15.17 0.27 7.53
N ARG A 106 14.89 -0.98 7.15
CA ARG A 106 13.51 -1.48 7.01
C ARG A 106 12.77 -1.49 8.37
N GLN A 107 13.44 -1.93 9.43
CA GLN A 107 12.87 -1.93 10.78
C GLN A 107 12.63 -0.50 11.29
N ALA A 108 13.57 0.41 11.09
CA ALA A 108 13.43 1.81 11.49
C ALA A 108 12.28 2.51 10.73
N ALA A 109 12.12 2.24 9.44
CA ALA A 109 10.99 2.74 8.65
C ALA A 109 9.65 2.21 9.17
N LEU A 110 9.58 0.92 9.55
CA LEU A 110 8.37 0.33 10.12
C LEU A 110 7.99 0.96 11.47
N ARG A 111 8.98 1.12 12.37
CA ARG A 111 8.78 1.79 13.66
C ARG A 111 8.32 3.24 13.48
N SER A 112 8.91 3.96 12.52
CA SER A 112 8.51 5.33 12.19
C SER A 112 7.05 5.39 11.73
N ALA A 113 6.60 4.46 10.88
CA ALA A 113 5.22 4.42 10.40
C ALA A 113 4.23 4.13 11.53
N TRP A 114 4.52 3.17 12.41
CA TRP A 114 3.69 2.89 13.59
C TRP A 114 3.62 4.07 14.56
N SER A 115 4.76 4.72 14.81
CA SER A 115 4.82 5.89 15.69
C SER A 115 4.04 7.07 15.12
N ASP A 116 4.03 7.25 13.80
CA ASP A 116 3.24 8.28 13.13
C ASP A 116 1.72 8.03 13.28
N HIS A 117 1.27 6.77 13.16
CA HIS A 117 -0.14 6.43 13.39
C HIS A 117 -0.59 6.64 14.84
N VAL A 118 0.29 6.37 15.80
CA VAL A 118 0.01 6.62 17.22
C VAL A 118 -0.01 8.12 17.51
N ALA A 119 0.99 8.87 17.00
CA ALA A 119 1.06 10.32 17.19
C ALA A 119 -0.12 11.07 16.53
N SER A 120 -0.61 10.59 15.39
CA SER A 120 -1.77 11.15 14.69
C SER A 120 -3.12 10.67 15.24
N GLY A 121 -3.13 9.70 16.18
CA GLY A 121 -4.36 9.12 16.72
C GLY A 121 -5.17 8.31 15.70
N THR A 122 -4.55 7.88 14.61
CA THR A 122 -5.19 7.10 13.52
C THR A 122 -5.15 5.58 13.77
N LEU A 123 -4.44 5.15 14.82
CA LEU A 123 -4.44 3.76 15.28
C LEU A 123 -5.59 3.50 16.28
N LEU A 124 -6.48 2.58 15.92
CA LEU A 124 -7.57 2.08 16.76
C LEU A 124 -7.25 0.65 17.22
N ALA A 125 -7.26 0.42 18.54
CA ALA A 125 -7.19 -0.92 19.11
C ALA A 125 -8.58 -1.46 19.42
N VAL A 126 -8.79 -2.74 19.08
CA VAL A 126 -10.00 -3.49 19.38
C VAL A 126 -9.62 -4.68 20.28
N GLU A 127 -10.37 -4.93 21.35
CA GLU A 127 -10.11 -6.11 22.20
C GLU A 127 -10.48 -7.40 21.46
N ASP A 128 -11.74 -7.50 21.05
CA ASP A 128 -12.28 -8.57 20.24
C ASP A 128 -13.19 -8.00 19.15
N TRP A 129 -13.23 -8.67 18.00
CA TRP A 129 -14.08 -8.29 16.88
C TRP A 129 -15.56 -8.60 17.13
N GLY A 130 -15.89 -9.46 18.12
CA GLY A 130 -17.27 -9.79 18.49
C GLY A 130 -18.05 -10.52 17.40
N VAL A 131 -17.34 -11.19 16.48
CA VAL A 131 -17.92 -11.87 15.31
C VAL A 131 -17.81 -13.38 15.50
N ALA A 132 -18.91 -14.02 15.89
CA ALA A 132 -18.96 -15.47 16.10
C ALA A 132 -18.84 -16.29 14.79
N GLU A 133 -19.23 -15.72 13.65
CA GLU A 133 -19.13 -16.36 12.34
C GLU A 133 -18.49 -15.42 11.32
N PRO A 134 -17.51 -15.86 10.51
CA PRO A 134 -16.78 -15.02 9.56
C PRO A 134 -17.62 -14.62 8.35
N LYS A 135 -18.66 -13.81 8.56
CA LYS A 135 -19.56 -13.26 7.55
C LYS A 135 -19.21 -11.81 7.24
N THR A 136 -19.05 -11.50 5.96
CA THR A 136 -18.72 -10.14 5.47
C THR A 136 -19.71 -9.09 5.95
N ARG A 137 -21.01 -9.43 6.05
CA ARG A 137 -22.04 -8.50 6.53
C ARG A 137 -21.84 -8.11 8.00
N LEU A 138 -21.46 -9.07 8.86
CA LEU A 138 -21.23 -8.81 10.28
C LEU A 138 -19.97 -7.95 10.45
N MET A 139 -18.89 -8.32 9.76
CA MET A 139 -17.65 -7.55 9.77
C MET A 139 -17.84 -6.12 9.22
N ALA A 140 -18.63 -5.95 8.15
CA ALA A 140 -18.94 -4.62 7.64
C ALA A 140 -19.75 -3.77 8.63
N ALA A 141 -20.56 -4.40 9.49
CA ALA A 141 -21.32 -3.69 10.51
C ALA A 141 -20.43 -3.25 11.68
N THR A 142 -19.56 -4.14 12.18
CA THR A 142 -18.61 -3.80 13.27
C THR A 142 -17.64 -2.70 12.84
N LEU A 143 -17.07 -2.80 11.63
CA LEU A 143 -16.20 -1.77 11.09
C LEU A 143 -16.91 -0.42 10.89
N ARG A 144 -18.22 -0.43 10.61
CA ARG A 144 -18.99 0.82 10.52
C ARG A 144 -19.08 1.52 11.86
N GLU A 145 -19.33 0.80 12.94
CA GLU A 145 -19.41 1.43 14.25
C GLU A 145 -18.03 1.90 14.74
N LEU A 146 -16.98 1.10 14.52
CA LEU A 146 -15.61 1.47 14.90
C LEU A 146 -15.09 2.72 14.18
N LEU A 147 -15.39 2.86 12.89
CA LEU A 147 -14.90 3.95 12.05
C LEU A 147 -15.85 5.15 11.98
N ARG A 148 -17.00 5.13 12.67
CA ARG A 148 -17.98 6.21 12.61
C ARG A 148 -17.38 7.54 13.06
N GLU A 149 -16.76 7.57 14.23
CA GLU A 149 -16.13 8.76 14.80
C GLU A 149 -15.01 9.31 13.89
N THR A 150 -14.19 8.43 13.32
CA THR A 150 -13.11 8.85 12.41
C THR A 150 -13.67 9.34 11.08
N ALA A 151 -14.76 8.75 10.58
CA ALA A 151 -15.45 9.20 9.38
C ALA A 151 -16.09 10.59 9.57
N GLU A 152 -16.64 10.87 10.74
CA GLU A 152 -17.18 12.19 11.12
C GLU A 152 -16.06 13.24 11.15
N ALA A 153 -14.94 12.95 11.82
CA ALA A 153 -13.78 13.85 11.84
C ALA A 153 -13.21 14.13 10.44
N VAL A 154 -13.17 13.11 9.57
CA VAL A 154 -12.76 13.29 8.17
C VAL A 154 -13.77 14.17 7.43
N ALA A 155 -15.07 13.96 7.60
CA ALA A 155 -16.11 14.75 6.95
C ALA A 155 -16.08 16.24 7.34
N GLU A 156 -15.68 16.58 8.56
CA GLU A 156 -15.48 17.97 8.99
C GLU A 156 -14.34 18.65 8.21
N SER A 157 -13.23 17.94 8.02
CA SER A 157 -12.08 18.45 7.25
C SER A 157 -12.32 18.54 5.74
N MET A 158 -13.36 17.86 5.23
CA MET A 158 -13.66 17.87 3.80
C MET A 158 -14.28 19.21 3.37
N PRO A 159 -13.81 19.81 2.26
CA PRO A 159 -14.45 21.02 1.73
C PRO A 159 -15.90 20.73 1.41
N ALA A 160 -16.79 21.67 1.75
CA ALA A 160 -18.20 21.57 1.39
C ALA A 160 -18.33 21.33 -0.11
N ALA A 161 -19.21 20.40 -0.50
CA ALA A 161 -19.45 20.15 -1.91
C ALA A 161 -19.83 21.46 -2.59
N ALA A 162 -19.08 21.87 -3.62
CA ALA A 162 -19.33 23.11 -4.35
C ALA A 162 -20.83 23.22 -4.68
N VAL A 163 -21.49 24.24 -4.10
CA VAL A 163 -22.90 24.50 -4.31
C VAL A 163 -23.09 24.84 -5.78
N ARG A 164 -23.98 24.13 -6.48
CA ARG A 164 -24.26 24.39 -7.90
C ARG A 164 -24.86 25.79 -8.05
N ALA A 165 -24.41 26.54 -9.04
CA ALA A 165 -25.23 27.59 -9.62
C ALA A 165 -26.44 26.95 -10.31
N GLU A 166 -27.59 27.61 -10.25
CA GLU A 166 -28.81 27.16 -10.90
C GLU A 166 -28.56 27.04 -12.43
N GLY A 167 -28.79 25.84 -12.99
CA GLY A 167 -28.62 25.57 -14.43
C GLY A 167 -27.33 24.85 -14.88
N ASP A 168 -26.36 24.55 -13.99
CA ASP A 168 -25.16 23.79 -14.40
C ASP A 168 -25.42 22.27 -14.48
N THR A 169 -25.39 21.73 -15.71
CA THR A 169 -25.60 20.30 -16.03
C THR A 169 -24.32 19.55 -16.36
N ARG A 170 -23.14 20.17 -16.24
CA ARG A 170 -21.87 19.51 -16.56
C ARG A 170 -21.61 18.30 -15.63
N PRO A 171 -21.06 17.19 -16.15
CA PRO A 171 -20.69 16.07 -15.31
C PRO A 171 -19.52 16.48 -14.40
N GLN A 172 -19.80 16.73 -13.12
CA GLN A 172 -18.73 16.88 -12.14
C GLN A 172 -18.04 15.52 -11.94
N ARG A 173 -16.79 15.41 -12.37
CA ARG A 173 -15.89 14.40 -11.79
C ARG A 173 -15.60 14.82 -10.36
N ARG A 174 -16.43 14.36 -9.42
CA ARG A 174 -16.07 14.45 -8.00
C ARG A 174 -14.83 13.59 -7.80
N ALA A 175 -13.66 14.21 -7.72
CA ALA A 175 -12.47 13.53 -7.24
C ALA A 175 -12.68 13.25 -5.75
N ARG A 176 -13.42 12.19 -5.43
CA ARG A 176 -13.56 11.71 -4.05
C ARG A 176 -12.26 10.99 -3.73
N ARG A 177 -11.42 11.57 -2.87
CA ARG A 177 -10.27 10.85 -2.29
C ARG A 177 -10.87 9.67 -1.53
N ARG A 178 -10.56 8.45 -1.96
CA ARG A 178 -10.88 7.26 -1.18
C ARG A 178 -9.94 7.27 0.01
N GLN A 179 -10.49 7.19 1.20
CA GLN A 179 -9.71 6.96 2.41
C GLN A 179 -9.38 5.47 2.46
N HIS A 180 -8.31 5.09 3.14
CA HIS A 180 -7.84 3.71 3.24
C HIS A 180 -7.85 3.25 4.68
N VAL A 181 -8.42 2.08 4.94
CA VAL A 181 -8.42 1.43 6.24
C VAL A 181 -7.61 0.15 6.14
N LEU A 182 -6.61 0.02 6.99
CA LEU A 182 -5.86 -1.21 7.17
C LEU A 182 -6.37 -1.94 8.41
N LEU A 183 -6.89 -3.14 8.23
CA LEU A 183 -7.20 -4.08 9.30
C LEU A 183 -6.00 -4.97 9.54
N LEU A 184 -5.52 -4.99 10.79
CA LEU A 184 -4.48 -5.91 11.22
C LEU A 184 -5.09 -6.98 12.12
N LEU A 185 -5.20 -8.18 11.56
CA LEU A 185 -5.77 -9.34 12.24
C LEU A 185 -4.70 -10.10 13.03
N GLY A 186 -5.03 -10.50 14.25
CA GLY A 186 -4.19 -11.33 15.09
C GLY A 186 -4.13 -12.80 14.62
N PRO A 187 -3.30 -13.64 15.28
CA PRO A 187 -3.23 -15.07 15.00
C PRO A 187 -4.55 -15.80 15.28
N ASP A 188 -5.31 -15.34 16.27
CA ASP A 188 -6.61 -15.94 16.64
C ASP A 188 -7.74 -15.51 15.68
N ASP A 189 -7.54 -14.39 14.97
CA ASP A 189 -8.54 -13.75 14.11
C ASP A 189 -8.42 -14.17 12.63
N LEU A 190 -7.60 -15.16 12.32
CA LEU A 190 -7.25 -15.52 10.93
C LEU A 190 -8.47 -15.92 10.10
N GLU A 191 -9.48 -16.49 10.71
CA GLU A 191 -10.73 -16.88 10.03
C GLU A 191 -11.48 -15.66 9.48
N LEU A 192 -11.38 -14.51 10.14
CA LEU A 192 -11.99 -13.26 9.71
C LEU A 192 -11.40 -12.71 8.42
N LYS A 193 -10.22 -13.19 8.00
CA LYS A 193 -9.63 -12.83 6.71
C LYS A 193 -10.56 -13.18 5.54
N ARG A 194 -11.32 -14.28 5.65
CA ARG A 194 -12.33 -14.65 4.63
C ARG A 194 -13.49 -13.68 4.60
N ALA A 195 -13.91 -13.16 5.76
CA ALA A 195 -14.98 -12.19 5.86
C ALA A 195 -14.61 -10.85 5.22
N VAL A 196 -13.34 -10.44 5.35
CA VAL A 196 -12.84 -9.17 4.78
C VAL A 196 -12.44 -9.29 3.31
N ALA A 197 -12.08 -10.48 2.82
CA ALA A 197 -11.56 -10.65 1.46
C ALA A 197 -12.45 -10.09 0.33
N ASN A 198 -13.76 -10.07 0.53
CA ASN A 198 -14.73 -9.53 -0.44
C ASN A 198 -15.22 -8.11 -0.09
N LEU A 199 -14.70 -7.50 0.97
CA LEU A 199 -15.08 -6.17 1.42
C LEU A 199 -14.12 -5.14 0.82
N ASP A 200 -14.41 -4.70 -0.41
CA ASP A 200 -13.55 -3.71 -1.08
C ASP A 200 -13.76 -2.29 -0.56
N GLU A 201 -15.01 -1.91 -0.28
CA GLU A 201 -15.40 -0.53 0.07
C GLU A 201 -16.43 -0.48 1.21
N LEU A 202 -16.19 0.41 2.18
CA LEU A 202 -17.18 0.85 3.16
C LEU A 202 -17.59 2.30 2.88
N ARG A 203 -18.89 2.56 2.80
CA ARG A 203 -19.45 3.88 2.54
C ARG A 203 -20.19 4.40 3.76
N PHE A 204 -19.88 5.64 4.13
CA PHE A 204 -20.51 6.38 5.20
C PHE A 204 -21.18 7.62 4.62
N ASP A 205 -22.50 7.72 4.79
CA ASP A 205 -23.25 8.91 4.43
C ASP A 205 -23.47 9.77 5.69
N LEU A 206 -22.72 10.85 5.81
CA LEU A 206 -22.55 11.62 7.06
C LEU A 206 -23.38 12.92 7.07
N GLY A 207 -24.53 12.93 6.37
CA GLY A 207 -25.30 14.17 6.19
C GLY A 207 -24.61 15.19 5.28
N GLU A 208 -25.28 16.29 4.95
CA GLU A 208 -24.74 17.39 4.12
C GLU A 208 -24.18 17.01 2.73
N LYS A 209 -24.57 15.85 2.18
CA LYS A 209 -24.00 15.27 0.94
C LYS A 209 -22.50 14.95 1.03
N LYS A 210 -21.97 14.76 2.25
CA LYS A 210 -20.62 14.24 2.49
C LYS A 210 -20.69 12.73 2.58
N THR A 211 -20.04 12.04 1.63
CA THR A 211 -19.87 10.59 1.66
C THR A 211 -18.38 10.29 1.83
N VAL A 212 -18.02 9.60 2.90
CA VAL A 212 -16.66 9.07 3.09
C VAL A 212 -16.64 7.63 2.59
N ILE A 213 -15.65 7.30 1.77
CA ILE A 213 -15.45 5.96 1.22
C ILE A 213 -14.12 5.45 1.75
N TYR A 214 -14.17 4.35 2.50
CA TYR A 214 -12.98 3.64 2.94
C TYR A 214 -12.76 2.41 2.05
N ALA A 215 -11.58 2.29 1.45
CA ALA A 215 -11.12 1.04 0.89
C ALA A 215 -10.51 0.19 2.02
N VAL A 216 -10.96 -1.05 2.15
CA VAL A 216 -10.53 -1.93 3.26
C VAL A 216 -9.45 -2.88 2.77
N GLN A 217 -8.34 -2.95 3.50
CA GLN A 217 -7.29 -3.94 3.30
C GLN A 217 -7.10 -4.72 4.59
N ALA A 218 -7.00 -6.06 4.52
CA ALA A 218 -6.68 -6.89 5.68
C ALA A 218 -5.29 -7.52 5.53
N ASN A 219 -4.46 -7.30 6.54
CA ASN A 219 -3.19 -7.99 6.74
C ASN A 219 -3.22 -8.79 8.04
N THR A 220 -2.29 -9.73 8.16
CA THR A 220 -2.12 -10.57 9.34
C THR A 220 -0.90 -10.08 10.12
N ALA A 221 -0.98 -9.94 11.43
CA ALA A 221 0.17 -9.61 12.26
C ALA A 221 1.24 -10.72 12.21
N PRO A 222 2.54 -10.41 12.15
CA PRO A 222 3.17 -9.09 12.20
C PRO A 222 3.39 -8.44 10.81
N TYR A 223 2.78 -8.98 9.75
CA TYR A 223 3.09 -8.69 8.35
C TYR A 223 2.36 -7.45 7.79
N ALA A 224 2.47 -6.31 8.47
CA ALA A 224 2.13 -5.02 7.86
C ALA A 224 3.36 -4.46 7.12
N SER A 225 3.25 -4.21 5.81
CA SER A 225 4.34 -3.58 5.08
C SER A 225 4.36 -2.07 5.35
N VAL A 226 5.54 -1.43 5.29
CA VAL A 226 5.67 0.03 5.41
C VAL A 226 4.75 0.74 4.41
N TYR A 227 4.66 0.24 3.17
CA TYR A 227 3.72 0.73 2.17
C TYR A 227 2.27 0.69 2.65
N ASP A 228 1.81 -0.42 3.23
CA ASP A 228 0.41 -0.56 3.65
C ASP A 228 0.07 0.38 4.81
N LEU A 229 1.01 0.58 5.75
CA LEU A 229 0.83 1.52 6.87
C LEU A 229 0.78 2.96 6.36
N VAL A 230 1.78 3.39 5.57
CA VAL A 230 1.83 4.76 5.02
C VAL A 230 0.62 5.07 4.12
N TRP A 231 0.08 4.05 3.45
CA TRP A 231 -1.09 4.22 2.59
C TRP A 231 -2.42 4.21 3.36
N ALA A 232 -2.45 3.64 4.57
CA ALA A 232 -3.63 3.64 5.41
C ALA A 232 -3.84 5.02 6.05
N ASP A 233 -5.04 5.58 5.92
CA ASP A 233 -5.42 6.78 6.67
C ASP A 233 -5.85 6.40 8.11
N VAL A 234 -6.37 5.18 8.30
CA VAL A 234 -6.74 4.61 9.62
C VAL A 234 -6.27 3.16 9.71
N VAL A 235 -5.69 2.78 10.85
CA VAL A 235 -5.30 1.39 11.13
C VAL A 235 -6.17 0.86 12.27
N VAL A 236 -6.88 -0.24 12.04
CA VAL A 236 -7.66 -0.94 13.07
C VAL A 236 -6.98 -2.27 13.35
N ALA A 237 -6.52 -2.47 14.58
CA ALA A 237 -5.79 -3.67 14.96
C ALA A 237 -6.40 -4.30 16.22
N SER A 238 -6.41 -5.62 16.30
CA SER A 238 -6.75 -6.29 17.56
C SER A 238 -5.61 -6.14 18.57
N ALA A 239 -5.93 -6.19 19.86
CA ALA A 239 -4.93 -6.14 20.94
C ALA A 239 -3.88 -7.26 20.76
N ASN A 240 -4.32 -8.46 20.40
CA ASN A 240 -3.43 -9.61 20.12
C ASN A 240 -2.51 -9.35 18.91
N ALA A 241 -3.01 -8.67 17.87
CA ALA A 241 -2.21 -8.28 16.72
C ALA A 241 -1.09 -7.30 17.12
N LEU A 242 -1.40 -6.29 17.93
CA LEU A 242 -0.43 -5.30 18.41
C LEU A 242 0.58 -5.90 19.39
N ALA A 243 0.16 -6.84 20.24
CA ALA A 243 1.06 -7.61 21.08
C ALA A 243 2.05 -8.44 20.24
N ARG A 244 1.57 -9.04 19.13
CA ARG A 244 2.44 -9.79 18.23
C ARG A 244 3.44 -8.90 17.48
N VAL A 245 3.01 -7.72 17.02
CA VAL A 245 3.90 -6.70 16.44
C VAL A 245 4.96 -6.30 17.47
N SER A 246 4.55 -6.11 18.73
CA SER A 246 5.46 -5.79 19.83
C SER A 246 6.48 -6.89 20.10
N ALA A 247 6.07 -8.16 20.04
CA ALA A 247 6.98 -9.28 20.22
C ALA A 247 8.01 -9.43 19.08
N GLU A 248 7.61 -9.17 17.83
CA GLU A 248 8.48 -9.35 16.65
C GLU A 248 9.46 -8.20 16.46
N TYR A 249 9.00 -6.96 16.67
CA TYR A 249 9.79 -5.75 16.40
C TYR A 249 10.26 -5.03 17.66
N GLY A 250 9.84 -5.52 18.83
CA GLY A 250 10.31 -5.09 20.14
C GLY A 250 11.77 -5.47 20.33
N ALA A 251 12.44 -4.75 21.23
CA ALA A 251 13.89 -4.75 21.43
C ALA A 251 14.59 -6.06 21.02
N GLN A 252 15.18 -6.08 19.83
CA GLN A 252 16.44 -6.79 19.70
C GLN A 252 17.40 -5.95 20.53
N GLU A 253 17.66 -6.38 21.76
CA GLU A 253 18.82 -5.90 22.50
C GLU A 253 19.99 -5.84 21.50
N GLU A 254 20.63 -4.69 21.45
CA GLU A 254 21.92 -4.55 20.80
C GLU A 254 22.91 -5.44 21.54
N GLU A 255 22.90 -6.74 21.25
CA GLU A 255 24.10 -7.55 21.43
C GLU A 255 25.13 -7.06 20.41
N ALA A 256 25.99 -6.17 20.93
CA ALA A 256 27.38 -5.87 20.58
C ALA A 256 27.78 -5.88 19.10
#